data_AF-A0A372M2Y0-F1
#
_entry.id   AF-A0A372M2Y0-F1
#
_cell.length_a   1.000
_cell.length_b   1.000
_cell.length_c   1.000
_cell.angle_alpha   90.00
_cell.angle_beta   90.00
_cell.angle_gamma   90.00
#
_symmetry.space_group_name_H-M   'P 1'
#
loop_
_entity.id
_entity.type
_entity.pdbx_description
1 polymer ?
#
loop_
_entity_poly.entity_id
_entity_poly.type
_entity_poly.pdbx_seq_one_letter_code
_entity_poly.pdbx_strand_id
1 'polypeptide(L)' 'MRALIAAAVGLAAAFALVLTITAVGAPPGETSPEPLLTTVPEHP' A
#
# COMPACT_ATOMS: atom_id res chain seq x y z
N MET A 1 18.87 0.90 -30.12
CA MET A 1 18.62 1.67 -28.87
C MET A 1 17.13 1.89 -28.54
N ARG A 2 16.18 1.23 -29.22
CA ARG A 2 14.73 1.39 -28.98
C ARG A 2 14.22 0.63 -27.75
N ALA A 3 14.82 -0.52 -27.45
CA ALA A 3 14.50 -1.32 -26.28
C ALA A 3 14.79 -0.57 -24.97
N LEU A 4 15.91 0.16 -24.90
CA LEU A 4 16.26 0.96 -23.73
C LEU A 4 15.26 2.08 -23.47
N ILE A 5 14.78 2.75 -24.52
CA ILE A 5 13.76 3.79 -24.41
C ILE A 5 12.44 3.20 -23.90
N ALA A 6 12.00 2.07 -24.45
CA ALA A 6 10.78 1.39 -24.00
C ALA A 6 10.88 0.97 -22.52
N ALA A 7 12.03 0.44 -22.09
CA ALA A 7 12.27 0.09 -20.70
C ALA A 7 12.25 1.31 -19.77
N ALA A 8 12.89 2.42 -20.17
CA ALA A 8 12.91 3.65 -19.38
C ALA A 8 11.50 4.26 -19.24
N VAL A 9 10.70 4.25 -20.31
CA VAL A 9 9.32 4.73 -20.28
C VAL A 9 8.45 3.85 -19.39
N GLY A 10 8.56 2.53 -19.50
CA GLY A 10 7.82 1.60 -18.65
C GLY A 10 8.18 1.77 -17.17
N LEU A 11 9.47 1.93 -16.87
CA LEU A 11 9.95 2.20 -15.52
C LEU A 11 9.37 3.52 -14.98
N ALA A 12 9.47 4.60 -15.76
CA ALA A 12 8.95 5.91 -15.35
C ALA A 12 7.43 5.86 -15.08
N ALA A 13 6.67 5.17 -15.92
CA ALA A 13 5.22 4.99 -15.73
C ALA A 13 4.90 4.22 -14.44
N ALA A 14 5.64 3.14 -14.15
CA ALA A 14 5.47 2.37 -12.92
C ALA A 14 5.77 3.21 -11.67
N PHE A 15 6.88 3.96 -11.68
CA PHE A 15 7.23 4.87 -10.58
C PHE A 15 6.18 5.97 -10.39
N ALA A 16 5.72 6.59 -11.48
CA ALA A 16 4.67 7.61 -11.41
C ALA A 16 3.39 7.06 -10.78
N LEU A 17 2.98 5.83 -11.14
CA LEU A 17 1.82 5.16 -10.56
C LEU A 17 1.97 4.96 -9.04
N VAL A 18 3.10 4.38 -8.61
CA VAL A 18 3.38 4.13 -7.19
C VAL A 18 3.36 5.43 -6.40
N LEU A 19 4.09 6.46 -6.88
CA LEU A 19 4.14 7.76 -6.23
C LEU A 19 2.76 8.41 -6.13
N THR A 20 1.93 8.28 -7.16
CA THR A 20 0.56 8.81 -7.15
C THR A 20 -0.28 8.13 -6.07
N ILE A 21 -0.23 6.80 -5.98
CA ILE A 21 -0.96 6.02 -4.95
C ILE A 21 -0.46 6.40 -3.55
N THR A 22 0.86 6.51 -3.38
CA THR A 22 1.47 6.91 -2.11
C THR A 22 1.05 8.32 -1.70
N ALA A 23 0.97 9.26 -2.65
CA ALA A 23 0.59 10.64 -2.39
C ALA A 23 -0.90 10.78 -2.02
N VAL A 24 -1.78 9.94 -2.60
CA VAL A 24 -3.19 9.86 -2.18
C VAL A 24 -3.30 9.38 -0.74
N GLY A 25 -2.40 8.48 -0.32
CA GLY A 25 -2.34 7.98 1.05
C GLY A 25 -3.50 7.03 1.40
N ALA A 26 -3.40 6.39 2.56
CA ALA A 26 -4.52 5.65 3.12
C ALA A 26 -5.50 6.65 3.78
N PRO A 27 -6.81 6.39 3.75
CA PRO A 27 -7.74 7.14 4.58
C PRO A 27 -7.34 6.99 6.05
N PRO A 28 -7.57 8.01 6.89
CA PRO A 28 -7.33 7.88 8.33
C PRO A 28 -8.17 6.71 8.85
N GLY A 29 -7.49 5.68 9.34
CA GLY A 29 -8.13 4.54 9.98
C GLY A 29 -8.35 4.85 11.45
N GLU A 30 -9.54 4.59 11.95
CA GLU A 30 -9.80 4.56 13.38
C GLU A 30 -9.81 3.11 13.85
N THR A 31 -9.21 2.84 15.00
CA THR A 31 -9.37 1.55 15.68
C THR A 31 -10.69 1.56 16.43
N SER A 32 -11.44 0.46 16.37
CA SER A 32 -12.63 0.30 17.22
C SER A 32 -12.24 0.39 18.71
N PRO A 33 -12.96 1.18 19.53
CA PRO A 33 -12.74 1.20 20.97
C PRO A 33 -13.24 -0.08 21.65
N GLU A 34 -14.15 -0.81 21.00
CA GLU A 34 -14.60 -2.12 21.47
C GLU A 34 -13.42 -3.12 21.47
N PRO A 35 -13.30 -3.96 22.51
CA PRO A 35 -12.37 -5.06 22.48
C PRO A 35 -12.66 -5.95 21.27
N LEU A 36 -11.59 -6.49 20.68
CA LEU A 36 -11.72 -7.52 19.66
C LEU A 36 -12.62 -8.62 20.23
N LEU A 37 -13.70 -8.94 19.52
CA LEU A 37 -14.63 -10.03 19.88
C LEU A 37 -14.00 -11.43 19.71
N THR A 38 -12.68 -11.49 19.86
CA THR A 38 -11.91 -12.70 19.98
C THR A 38 -11.90 -13.09 21.44
N THR A 39 -12.39 -14.28 21.76
CA THR A 39 -12.11 -14.90 23.06
C THR A 39 -10.59 -15.02 23.21
N VAL A 40 -10.03 -14.39 24.23
CA VAL A 40 -8.65 -14.64 24.65
C VAL A 40 -8.59 -16.10 25.11
N PRO A 41 -7.75 -16.96 24.51
CA PRO A 41 -7.58 -18.31 25.01
C PRO A 41 -6.97 -18.25 26.42
N GLU A 42 -7.59 -18.96 27.36
CA GLU A 42 -7.04 -19.20 28.70
C GLU A 42 -5.59 -19.71 28.54
N HIS A 43 -4.62 -18.94 29.04
CA HIS A 43 -3.21 -19.33 29.02
C HIS A 43 -2.92 -20.20 30.27
N PRO A 44 -2.23 -21.34 30.15
CA PRO A 44 -1.84 -22.16 31.31
C PRO A 44 -0.80 -21.47 32.20
#